data_AF-A0A484X1W1-F1
#
_entry.id   AF-A0A484X1W1-F1
#
_cell.length_a   1.000
_cell.length_b   1.000
_cell.length_c   1.000
_cell.angle_alpha   90.00
_cell.angle_beta   90.00
_cell.angle_gamma   90.00
#
_symmetry.space_group_name_H-M   'P 1'
#
loop_
_entity.id
_entity.type
_entity.pdbx_description
1 polymer ?
#
loop_
_entity_poly.entity_id
_entity_poly.type
_entity_poly.pdbx_seq_one_letter_code
_entity_poly.pdbx_strand_id
1 'polypeptide(L)'
;MILPPVLGIPEALDKALKLAIAGNAIAIDMAQVNKQTCFINMATGGFGTRITTETPEKLKAALGGVSYIIHGLMRMDTLQPDRCEIRGENFHWQGDALVIGIGNGRQAGGGQQLCPNALINDGLLQLRIFTGDEIIPTLVSTLKSDEDNPNIIEGASSWFDIQAPHEITFNLDGEPLSGQNFHIEILPGGVALSITTRLSIVALIKLFSV
;
A
#
# COMPACT_ATOMS: atom_id res chain seq x y z
N MET A 1 -1.45 -12.97 -3.23
CA MET A 1 -2.28 -11.81 -2.86
C MET A 1 -2.92 -12.07 -1.51
N ILE A 2 -2.37 -11.50 -0.43
CA ILE A 2 -3.01 -11.55 0.88
C ILE A 2 -4.02 -10.40 0.88
N LEU A 3 -5.27 -10.68 0.51
CA LEU A 3 -6.36 -9.79 0.86
C LEU A 3 -6.43 -9.80 2.39
N PRO A 4 -6.28 -8.64 3.06
CA PRO A 4 -6.18 -8.66 4.50
C PRO A 4 -7.50 -9.17 5.15
N PRO A 5 -7.49 -9.60 6.42
CA PRO A 5 -8.70 -10.00 7.15
C PRO A 5 -9.82 -8.94 7.11
N VAL A 6 -9.41 -7.70 6.85
CA VAL A 6 -10.11 -6.57 6.23
C VAL A 6 -11.46 -6.94 5.57
N LEU A 7 -11.54 -7.84 4.59
CA LEU A 7 -12.81 -8.06 3.88
C LEU A 7 -13.87 -8.90 4.64
N GLY A 8 -13.61 -9.25 5.90
CA GLY A 8 -14.47 -10.15 6.68
C GLY A 8 -14.48 -11.57 6.11
N ILE A 9 -13.42 -11.94 5.37
CA ILE A 9 -13.25 -13.28 4.82
C ILE A 9 -13.01 -14.22 6.00
N PRO A 10 -13.82 -15.28 6.17
CA PRO A 10 -13.59 -16.25 7.22
C PRO A 10 -12.22 -16.92 7.09
N GLU A 11 -11.50 -17.10 8.20
CA GLU A 11 -10.23 -17.85 8.18
C GLU A 11 -10.42 -19.33 7.80
N ALA A 12 -11.58 -19.89 8.14
CA ALA A 12 -11.93 -21.26 7.79
C ALA A 12 -12.17 -21.36 6.27
N LEU A 13 -11.36 -22.19 5.60
CA LEU A 13 -11.33 -22.30 4.14
C LEU A 13 -12.69 -22.68 3.53
N ASP A 14 -13.45 -23.56 4.17
CA ASP A 14 -14.79 -23.97 3.74
C ASP A 14 -15.77 -22.78 3.71
N LYS A 15 -15.70 -21.92 4.73
CA LYS A 15 -16.52 -20.72 4.82
C LYS A 15 -16.06 -19.64 3.84
N ALA A 16 -14.76 -19.47 3.65
CA ALA A 16 -14.21 -18.57 2.64
C ALA A 16 -14.62 -18.98 1.22
N LEU A 17 -14.54 -20.27 0.90
CA LEU A 17 -14.97 -20.80 -0.39
C LEU A 17 -16.47 -20.59 -0.61
N LYS A 18 -17.29 -20.85 0.42
CA LYS A 18 -18.73 -20.60 0.36
C LYS A 18 -19.04 -19.12 0.11
N LEU A 19 -18.28 -18.22 0.75
CA LEU A 19 -18.39 -16.78 0.52
C LEU A 19 -18.00 -16.39 -0.91
N ALA A 20 -16.92 -16.95 -1.45
CA ALA A 20 -16.49 -16.67 -2.81
C ALA A 20 -17.55 -17.07 -3.85
N ILE A 21 -18.24 -18.20 -3.63
CA ILE A 21 -19.25 -18.74 -4.56
C ILE A 21 -20.62 -18.06 -4.40
N ALA A 22 -21.07 -17.82 -3.16
CA ALA A 22 -22.44 -17.44 -2.86
C ALA A 22 -22.58 -16.09 -2.15
N GLY A 23 -21.47 -15.38 -1.93
CA GLY A 23 -21.46 -14.04 -1.36
C GLY A 23 -22.05 -13.01 -2.32
N ASN A 24 -22.49 -11.88 -1.77
CA ASN A 24 -22.92 -10.77 -2.60
C ASN A 24 -21.70 -10.02 -3.10
N ALA A 25 -21.62 -9.82 -4.41
CA ALA A 25 -20.55 -9.03 -5.01
C ALA A 25 -20.84 -7.54 -4.88
N ILE A 26 -19.84 -6.78 -4.44
CA ILE A 26 -19.82 -5.32 -4.53
C ILE A 26 -18.76 -4.88 -5.54
N ALA A 27 -19.03 -3.78 -6.25
CA ALA A 27 -18.01 -3.14 -7.05
C ALA A 27 -17.00 -2.46 -6.11
N ILE A 28 -15.72 -2.71 -6.34
CA ILE A 28 -14.60 -2.07 -5.65
C ILE A 28 -13.68 -1.44 -6.68
N ASP A 29 -13.00 -0.40 -6.25
CA ASP A 29 -12.03 0.31 -7.05
C ASP A 29 -10.74 -0.51 -7.16
N MET A 30 -10.00 -0.27 -8.24
CA MET A 30 -8.64 -0.75 -8.42
C MET A 30 -7.74 0.43 -8.73
N ALA A 31 -6.46 0.32 -8.45
CA ALA A 31 -5.48 1.31 -8.88
C ALA A 31 -4.66 0.76 -10.05
N GLN A 32 -4.34 1.62 -11.01
CA GLN A 32 -3.50 1.30 -12.15
C GLN A 32 -2.26 2.21 -12.13
N VAL A 33 -1.10 1.60 -12.35
CA VAL A 33 0.20 2.26 -12.42
C VAL A 33 0.70 2.24 -13.86
N ASN A 34 1.04 3.41 -14.38
CA ASN A 34 1.63 3.62 -15.71
C ASN A 34 0.84 2.94 -16.85
N LYS A 35 -0.48 2.77 -16.69
CA LYS A 35 -1.37 2.08 -17.65
C LYS A 35 -0.97 0.62 -17.94
N GLN A 36 -0.24 -0.02 -17.04
CA GLN A 36 0.36 -1.35 -17.27
C GLN A 36 0.03 -2.35 -16.17
N THR A 37 0.28 -2.00 -14.91
CA THR A 37 0.13 -2.91 -13.77
C THR A 37 -0.91 -2.36 -12.82
N CYS A 38 -1.69 -3.23 -12.19
CA CYS A 38 -2.72 -2.82 -11.24
C CYS A 38 -2.47 -3.40 -9.85
N PHE A 39 -2.96 -2.71 -8.83
CA PHE A 39 -3.05 -3.20 -7.46
C PHE A 39 -4.44 -2.93 -6.89
N ILE A 40 -4.85 -3.72 -5.90
CA ILE A 40 -6.15 -3.60 -5.25
C ILE A 40 -5.98 -2.99 -3.86
N ASN A 41 -4.89 -3.27 -3.16
CA ASN A 41 -4.75 -2.85 -1.77
C ASN A 41 -3.75 -1.71 -1.59
N MET A 42 -2.45 -1.93 -1.82
CA MET A 42 -1.44 -0.95 -1.46
C MET A 42 -0.25 -0.94 -2.44
N ALA A 43 0.18 0.27 -2.79
CA ALA A 43 1.50 0.55 -3.34
C ALA A 43 2.38 1.17 -2.25
N THR A 44 3.51 0.52 -1.92
CA THR A 44 4.49 1.06 -0.96
C THR A 44 5.82 1.29 -1.64
N GLY A 45 6.24 2.55 -1.73
CA GLY A 45 7.49 2.98 -2.36
C GLY A 45 8.54 3.39 -1.34
N GLY A 46 9.80 3.20 -1.69
CA GLY A 46 10.95 3.71 -0.96
C GLY A 46 12.18 3.75 -1.85
N PHE A 47 13.21 4.45 -1.40
CA PHE A 47 14.49 4.55 -2.10
C PHE A 47 15.49 3.58 -1.46
N GLY A 48 15.99 2.63 -2.26
CA GLY A 48 16.98 1.64 -1.80
C GLY A 48 18.39 2.23 -1.70
N THR A 49 19.31 1.49 -1.08
CA THR A 49 20.71 1.91 -0.85
C THR A 49 21.40 2.44 -2.09
N ARG A 50 22.01 3.62 -1.96
CA ARG A 50 22.91 4.26 -2.94
C ARG A 50 24.32 3.64 -2.99
N ILE A 51 24.49 2.38 -2.60
CA ILE A 51 25.80 1.71 -2.54
C ILE A 51 25.88 0.65 -3.66
N THR A 52 26.73 0.93 -4.65
CA THR A 52 27.32 -0.08 -5.53
C THR A 52 27.91 -1.22 -4.69
N THR A 53 27.37 -2.43 -4.81
CA THR A 53 28.05 -3.74 -4.97
C THR A 53 27.20 -4.89 -4.43
N GLU A 54 26.95 -5.86 -5.33
CA GLU A 54 26.72 -7.30 -5.13
C GLU A 54 25.96 -7.77 -3.86
N THR A 55 24.76 -8.34 -4.06
CA THR A 55 24.23 -9.35 -3.14
C THR A 55 24.17 -10.71 -3.87
N PRO A 56 24.73 -11.80 -3.31
CA PRO A 56 24.87 -13.08 -4.00
C PRO A 56 23.54 -13.81 -4.11
N GLU A 57 23.33 -14.49 -5.25
CA GLU A 57 22.12 -15.24 -5.65
C GLU A 57 21.68 -16.40 -4.72
N LYS A 58 22.28 -16.57 -3.53
CA LYS A 58 22.19 -17.81 -2.74
C LYS A 58 21.12 -17.86 -1.63
N LEU A 59 20.22 -16.89 -1.53
CA LEU A 59 19.13 -16.91 -0.54
C LEU A 59 17.73 -17.13 -1.13
N LYS A 60 17.64 -17.83 -2.28
CA LYS A 60 16.37 -18.06 -2.99
C LYS A 60 15.57 -19.32 -2.62
N ALA A 61 16.08 -20.24 -1.80
CA ALA A 61 15.50 -21.59 -1.72
C ALA A 61 15.02 -22.10 -0.34
N ALA A 62 15.33 -21.44 0.77
CA ALA A 62 15.21 -22.08 2.10
C ALA A 62 13.99 -21.69 2.94
N LEU A 63 13.22 -20.67 2.56
CA LEU A 63 12.15 -20.17 3.41
C LEU A 63 10.88 -19.98 2.57
N GLY A 64 9.87 -20.81 2.84
CA GLY A 64 8.57 -20.79 2.16
C GLY A 64 7.92 -19.40 2.15
N GLY A 65 6.92 -19.21 1.28
CA GLY A 65 6.36 -17.93 0.78
C GLY A 65 5.95 -16.83 1.76
N VAL A 66 6.17 -17.01 3.06
CA VAL A 66 6.04 -16.00 4.12
C VAL A 66 7.35 -15.19 4.31
N SER A 67 8.52 -15.75 3.95
CA SER A 67 9.82 -15.08 4.09
C SER A 67 10.05 -13.95 3.09
N TYR A 68 9.47 -14.04 1.89
CA TYR A 68 9.66 -13.03 0.85
C TYR A 68 9.00 -11.69 1.23
N ILE A 69 7.94 -11.72 2.04
CA ILE A 69 7.25 -10.51 2.48
C ILE A 69 8.03 -9.84 3.64
N ILE A 70 8.65 -10.63 4.52
CA ILE A 70 9.38 -10.05 5.67
C ILE A 70 10.74 -9.47 5.27
N HIS A 71 11.45 -10.09 4.30
CA HIS A 71 12.74 -9.58 3.82
C HIS A 71 12.67 -8.81 2.49
N GLY A 72 11.62 -8.99 1.68
CA GLY A 72 11.50 -8.41 0.35
C GLY A 72 10.59 -7.19 0.27
N LEU A 73 9.62 -7.04 1.18
CA LEU A 73 8.67 -5.90 1.10
C LEU A 73 9.32 -4.60 1.56
N MET A 74 10.27 -4.66 2.49
CA MET A 74 11.13 -3.54 2.84
C MET A 74 12.45 -4.07 3.40
N ARG A 75 13.53 -3.98 2.62
CA ARG A 75 14.87 -3.85 3.22
C ARG A 75 14.95 -2.49 3.92
N MET A 76 14.21 -2.33 5.03
CA MET A 76 14.12 -1.08 5.78
C MET A 76 15.52 -0.64 6.26
N ASP A 77 16.41 -1.60 6.49
CA ASP A 77 17.83 -1.42 6.79
C ASP A 77 18.64 -0.72 5.69
N THR A 78 18.06 -0.57 4.50
CA THR A 78 18.70 0.08 3.33
C THR A 78 17.94 1.30 2.82
N LEU A 79 16.81 1.67 3.43
CA LEU A 79 16.04 2.83 3.02
C LEU A 79 16.78 4.11 3.39
N GLN A 80 16.94 5.00 2.41
CA GLN A 80 17.46 6.35 2.63
C GLN A 80 16.41 7.34 2.12
N PRO A 81 16.14 8.44 2.84
CA PRO A 81 15.32 9.50 2.26
C PRO A 81 15.96 10.02 0.98
N ASP A 82 15.15 10.22 -0.04
CA ASP A 82 15.59 10.84 -1.28
C ASP A 82 14.48 11.71 -1.84
N ARG A 83 14.88 12.63 -2.71
CA ARG A 83 14.01 13.69 -3.19
C ARG A 83 12.99 13.14 -4.18
N CYS A 84 11.73 13.49 -4.00
CA CYS A 84 10.71 13.34 -5.05
C CYS A 84 9.73 14.50 -5.05
N GLU A 85 8.97 14.58 -6.12
CA GLU A 85 7.82 15.45 -6.27
C GLU A 85 6.58 14.58 -6.45
N ILE A 86 5.53 14.87 -5.69
CA ILE A 86 4.24 14.17 -5.74
C ILE A 86 3.14 15.19 -5.99
N ARG A 87 2.28 14.90 -6.97
CA ARG A 87 1.15 15.74 -7.37
C ARG A 87 -0.13 14.93 -7.39
N GLY A 88 -1.23 15.54 -7.01
CA GLY A 88 -2.58 15.01 -7.12
C GLY A 88 -3.60 16.15 -7.14
N GLU A 89 -4.88 15.81 -7.02
CA GLU A 89 -5.97 16.77 -6.93
C GLU A 89 -5.83 17.63 -5.67
N ASN A 90 -5.60 18.95 -5.86
CA ASN A 90 -5.36 19.89 -4.76
C ASN A 90 -4.19 19.49 -3.83
N PHE A 91 -3.30 18.61 -4.30
CA PHE A 91 -2.15 18.13 -3.55
C PHE A 91 -0.87 18.38 -4.35
N HIS A 92 0.10 19.01 -3.70
CA HIS A 92 1.44 19.15 -4.24
C HIS A 92 2.42 19.11 -3.08
N TRP A 93 3.39 18.21 -3.18
CA TRP A 93 4.47 18.08 -2.21
C TRP A 93 5.78 17.81 -2.94
N GLN A 94 6.86 18.39 -2.42
CA GLN A 94 8.21 18.13 -2.90
C GLN A 94 9.17 18.14 -1.71
N GLY A 95 10.00 17.11 -1.59
CA GLY A 95 10.96 16.98 -0.50
C GLY A 95 11.60 15.60 -0.49
N ASP A 96 12.28 15.29 0.61
CA ASP A 96 12.93 14.00 0.80
C ASP A 96 11.96 13.04 1.50
N ALA A 97 11.53 12.00 0.79
CA ALA A 97 10.63 10.98 1.31
C ALA A 97 11.43 9.73 1.68
N LEU A 98 11.17 9.17 2.86
CA LEU A 98 11.71 7.88 3.26
C LEU A 98 10.85 6.73 2.73
N VAL A 99 9.54 6.84 2.94
CA VAL A 99 8.53 5.86 2.51
C VAL A 99 7.32 6.61 1.95
N ILE A 100 6.75 6.06 0.88
CA ILE A 100 5.52 6.54 0.24
C ILE A 100 4.51 5.39 0.29
N GLY A 101 3.34 5.61 0.90
CA GLY A 101 2.21 4.70 0.86
C GLY A 101 1.09 5.28 0.01
N ILE A 102 0.61 4.53 -0.98
CA ILE A 102 -0.57 4.88 -1.77
C ILE A 102 -1.55 3.72 -1.68
N GLY A 103 -2.65 3.96 -0.97
CA GLY A 103 -3.62 2.95 -0.58
C GLY A 103 -4.99 3.17 -1.21
N ASN A 104 -5.50 2.12 -1.85
CA ASN A 104 -6.93 1.91 -2.04
C ASN A 104 -7.50 1.18 -0.80
N GLY A 105 -6.70 0.28 -0.20
CA GLY A 105 -6.94 -0.32 1.11
C GLY A 105 -6.14 0.34 2.23
N ARG A 106 -6.41 -0.07 3.47
CA ARG A 106 -5.89 0.60 4.68
C ARG A 106 -4.55 0.06 5.19
N GLN A 107 -4.25 -1.22 4.91
CA GLN A 107 -3.16 -1.93 5.56
C GLN A 107 -2.22 -2.64 4.59
N ALA A 108 -0.95 -2.77 4.97
CA ALA A 108 0.02 -3.64 4.30
C ALA A 108 0.97 -4.30 5.30
N GLY A 109 1.82 -5.23 4.82
CA GLY A 109 2.96 -5.75 5.60
C GLY A 109 2.60 -6.46 6.91
N GLY A 110 1.46 -7.17 6.97
CA GLY A 110 1.06 -7.92 8.16
C GLY A 110 0.28 -7.12 9.21
N GLY A 111 -0.46 -6.08 8.79
CA GLY A 111 -1.41 -5.35 9.63
C GLY A 111 -1.05 -3.88 9.91
N GLN A 112 -0.01 -3.35 9.25
CA GLN A 112 0.40 -1.96 9.42
C GLN A 112 -0.57 -1.01 8.72
N GLN A 113 -1.14 -0.05 9.45
CA GLN A 113 -2.19 0.89 9.00
C GLN A 113 -1.63 2.07 8.19
N LEU A 114 -1.10 1.82 6.99
CA LEU A 114 -0.47 2.87 6.19
C LEU A 114 -1.44 3.95 5.71
N CYS A 115 -2.70 3.62 5.45
CA CYS A 115 -3.69 4.57 4.96
C CYS A 115 -5.02 4.37 5.71
N PRO A 116 -5.14 4.75 6.99
CA PRO A 116 -6.29 4.42 7.83
C PRO A 116 -7.58 5.11 7.38
N ASN A 117 -7.53 6.11 6.51
CA ASN A 117 -8.74 6.74 5.98
C ASN A 117 -9.18 6.17 4.62
N ALA A 118 -8.50 5.14 4.10
CA ALA A 118 -8.79 4.60 2.76
C ALA A 118 -10.11 3.82 2.71
N LEU A 119 -10.88 4.06 1.64
CA LEU A 119 -12.10 3.36 1.30
C LEU A 119 -11.94 2.76 -0.09
N ILE A 120 -12.35 1.51 -0.26
CA ILE A 120 -12.11 0.75 -1.51
C ILE A 120 -13.13 1.05 -2.62
N ASN A 121 -14.00 2.04 -2.44
CA ASN A 121 -15.16 2.27 -3.30
C ASN A 121 -15.62 3.74 -3.31
N ASP A 122 -14.75 4.68 -2.95
CA ASP A 122 -15.02 6.12 -2.96
C ASP A 122 -14.42 6.84 -4.18
N GLY A 123 -13.72 6.11 -5.05
CA GLY A 123 -13.04 6.65 -6.22
C GLY A 123 -11.79 7.46 -5.87
N LEU A 124 -11.17 7.24 -4.71
CA LEU A 124 -9.98 7.97 -4.26
C LEU A 124 -8.86 7.03 -3.82
N LEU A 125 -7.63 7.48 -4.02
CA LEU A 125 -6.44 6.92 -3.41
C LEU A 125 -6.05 7.77 -2.22
N GLN A 126 -5.62 7.12 -1.14
CA GLN A 126 -5.01 7.78 0.01
C GLN A 126 -3.49 7.74 -0.10
N LEU A 127 -2.85 8.87 0.12
CA LEU A 127 -1.40 9.04 0.13
C LEU A 127 -0.93 9.28 1.57
N ARG A 128 0.13 8.58 1.98
CA ARG A 128 0.95 8.92 3.13
C ARG A 128 2.42 9.00 2.74
N ILE A 129 3.07 10.09 3.09
CA ILE A 129 4.51 10.29 2.90
C ILE A 129 5.13 10.36 4.28
N PHE A 130 6.13 9.52 4.52
CA PHE A 130 6.92 9.50 5.74
C PHE A 130 8.27 10.18 5.45
N THR A 131 8.61 11.24 6.19
CA THR A 131 9.81 12.05 5.97
C THR A 131 10.80 11.97 7.12
N GLY A 132 12.11 11.99 6.84
CA GLY A 132 13.17 12.00 7.86
C GLY A 132 13.87 10.64 8.03
N ASP A 133 14.99 10.64 8.75
CA ASP A 133 15.97 9.53 8.76
C ASP A 133 15.68 8.43 9.79
N GLU A 134 14.85 8.70 10.81
CA GLU A 134 14.78 7.86 12.03
C GLU A 134 13.43 7.15 12.25
N ILE A 135 12.67 6.86 11.19
CA ILE A 135 11.29 6.34 11.38
C ILE A 135 11.25 4.83 11.66
N ILE A 136 12.34 4.06 11.61
CA ILE A 136 12.22 2.59 11.78
C ILE A 136 11.58 2.17 13.13
N PRO A 137 11.89 2.78 14.29
CA PRO A 137 11.18 2.51 15.54
C PRO A 137 9.79 3.18 15.61
N THR A 138 9.65 4.35 14.98
CA THR A 138 8.49 5.25 15.07
C THR A 138 7.37 4.88 14.11
N LEU A 139 7.66 4.17 13.00
CA LEU A 139 6.66 3.61 12.08
C LEU A 139 5.74 2.65 12.85
N VAL A 140 6.29 1.86 13.78
CA VAL A 140 5.52 0.90 14.58
C VAL A 140 4.65 1.57 15.65
N SER A 141 5.05 2.73 16.19
CA SER A 141 4.31 3.47 17.22
C SER A 141 3.35 4.53 16.67
N THR A 142 3.71 5.21 15.58
CA THR A 142 2.93 6.32 15.00
C THR A 142 1.68 5.81 14.28
N LEU A 143 1.71 4.59 13.74
CA LEU A 143 0.53 3.90 13.22
C LEU A 143 -0.58 3.68 14.27
N LYS A 144 -0.32 3.98 15.56
CA LYS A 144 -1.31 3.93 16.64
C LYS A 144 -1.76 5.30 17.15
N SER A 145 -1.15 6.41 16.69
CA SER A 145 -1.45 7.76 17.17
C SER A 145 -1.12 8.75 16.05
N ASP A 146 -2.03 8.85 15.08
CA ASP A 146 -1.84 9.58 13.82
C ASP A 146 -2.11 11.09 13.92
N GLU A 147 -2.79 11.56 14.97
CA GLU A 147 -3.08 13.00 15.08
C GLU A 147 -1.81 13.75 15.52
N ASP A 148 -1.29 14.60 14.62
CA ASP A 148 -0.21 15.59 14.79
C ASP A 148 1.25 15.16 14.59
N ASN A 149 1.58 14.10 13.84
CA ASN A 149 2.99 13.85 13.48
C ASN A 149 3.44 14.72 12.28
N PRO A 150 4.35 15.70 12.47
CA PRO A 150 4.81 16.58 11.38
C PRO A 150 5.63 15.86 10.30
N ASN A 151 6.09 14.63 10.56
CA ASN A 151 6.84 13.80 9.61
C ASN A 151 5.93 12.91 8.75
N ILE A 152 4.61 13.06 8.88
CA ILE A 152 3.62 12.38 8.04
C ILE A 152 2.86 13.44 7.25
N ILE A 153 2.95 13.35 5.93
CA ILE A 153 2.14 14.14 5.01
C ILE A 153 1.06 13.23 4.44
N GLU A 154 -0.18 13.70 4.46
CA GLU A 154 -1.33 12.97 3.93
C GLU A 154 -1.95 13.70 2.73
N GLY A 155 -2.55 12.93 1.83
CA GLY A 155 -3.32 13.46 0.71
C GLY A 155 -4.36 12.45 0.22
N ALA A 156 -5.39 12.93 -0.46
CA ALA A 156 -6.39 12.09 -1.11
C ALA A 156 -6.64 12.62 -2.52
N SER A 157 -6.66 11.74 -3.52
CA SER A 157 -6.82 12.11 -4.93
C SER A 157 -7.24 10.91 -5.76
N SER A 158 -7.98 11.12 -6.85
CA SER A 158 -8.26 10.06 -7.83
C SER A 158 -7.02 9.61 -8.62
N TRP A 159 -5.95 10.41 -8.61
CA TRP A 159 -4.67 10.08 -9.22
C TRP A 159 -3.49 10.72 -8.48
N PHE A 160 -2.30 10.12 -8.61
CA PHE A 160 -1.04 10.72 -8.18
C PHE A 160 0.04 10.56 -9.26
N ASP A 161 0.75 11.65 -9.52
CA ASP A 161 2.00 11.65 -10.28
C ASP A 161 3.17 11.75 -9.31
N ILE A 162 4.13 10.83 -9.43
CA ILE A 162 5.36 10.81 -8.65
C ILE A 162 6.54 10.88 -9.62
N GLN A 163 7.45 11.81 -9.35
CA GLN A 163 8.69 11.98 -10.12
C GLN A 163 9.87 12.10 -9.16
N ALA A 164 10.95 11.40 -9.48
CA ALA A 164 12.18 11.42 -8.70
C ALA A 164 13.41 11.48 -9.62
N PRO A 165 14.49 12.16 -9.20
CA PRO A 165 15.76 12.16 -9.92
C PRO A 165 16.46 10.79 -9.85
N HIS A 166 16.12 9.96 -8.86
CA HIS A 166 16.65 8.61 -8.68
C HIS A 166 15.53 7.58 -8.68
N GLU A 167 15.89 6.32 -8.90
CA GLU A 167 14.93 5.23 -8.98
C GLU A 167 14.23 4.99 -7.63
N ILE A 168 12.90 5.04 -7.64
CA ILE A 168 12.04 4.55 -6.57
C ILE A 168 11.68 3.11 -6.90
N THR A 169 11.65 2.24 -5.89
CA THR A 169 11.04 0.92 -6.01
C THR A 169 9.72 0.91 -5.25
N PHE A 170 8.62 0.72 -5.99
CA PHE A 170 7.31 0.44 -5.43
C PHE A 170 7.08 -1.06 -5.31
N ASN A 171 6.46 -1.48 -4.22
CA ASN A 171 5.86 -2.79 -4.08
C ASN A 171 4.33 -2.64 -4.22
N LEU A 172 3.76 -3.28 -5.25
CA LEU A 172 2.35 -3.29 -5.61
C LEU A 172 1.75 -4.64 -5.18
N ASP A 173 1.07 -4.70 -4.03
CA ASP A 173 0.48 -5.95 -3.48
C ASP A 173 1.43 -7.17 -3.39
N GLY A 174 2.75 -6.94 -3.37
CA GLY A 174 3.79 -7.97 -3.31
C GLY A 174 4.65 -8.07 -4.57
N GLU A 175 4.34 -7.31 -5.63
CA GLU A 175 5.09 -7.29 -6.89
C GLU A 175 5.91 -5.99 -7.01
N PRO A 176 7.24 -6.06 -7.22
CA PRO A 176 8.07 -4.87 -7.33
C PRO A 176 7.94 -4.18 -8.71
N LEU A 177 7.94 -2.85 -8.71
CA LEU A 177 8.01 -2.00 -9.90
C LEU A 177 8.95 -0.82 -9.60
N SER A 178 10.02 -0.70 -10.39
CA SER A 178 11.03 0.35 -10.20
C SER A 178 11.02 1.35 -11.35
N GLY A 179 11.35 2.60 -11.06
CA GLY A 179 11.37 3.67 -12.04
C GLY A 179 11.56 5.04 -11.40
N GLN A 180 11.62 6.08 -12.25
CA GLN A 180 11.73 7.47 -11.80
C GLN A 180 10.40 8.21 -11.87
N ASN A 181 9.46 7.71 -12.69
CA ASN A 181 8.17 8.33 -12.96
C ASN A 181 7.05 7.30 -12.77
N PHE A 182 6.04 7.66 -11.99
CA PHE A 182 4.86 6.85 -11.75
C PHE A 182 3.63 7.72 -11.89
N HIS A 183 2.72 7.34 -12.77
CA HIS A 183 1.35 7.80 -12.81
C HIS A 183 0.47 6.71 -12.21
N ILE A 184 -0.21 7.00 -11.12
CA ILE A 184 -1.09 6.08 -10.41
C ILE A 184 -2.50 6.65 -10.47
N GLU A 185 -3.42 5.95 -11.10
CA GLU A 185 -4.81 6.39 -11.25
C GLU A 185 -5.78 5.34 -10.72
N ILE A 186 -6.87 5.79 -10.10
CA ILE A 186 -7.95 4.92 -9.68
C ILE A 186 -8.80 4.52 -10.90
N LEU A 187 -9.28 3.28 -10.88
CA LEU A 187 -10.25 2.70 -11.80
C LEU A 187 -11.52 2.41 -10.99
N PRO A 188 -12.49 3.34 -10.97
CA PRO A 188 -13.69 3.20 -10.14
C PRO A 188 -14.49 1.96 -10.52
N GLY A 189 -14.84 1.13 -9.53
CA GLY A 189 -15.59 -0.11 -9.75
C GLY A 189 -14.90 -1.13 -10.67
N GLY A 190 -13.57 -1.10 -10.75
CA GLY A 190 -12.77 -1.93 -11.66
C GLY A 190 -12.95 -3.44 -11.50
N VAL A 191 -13.34 -3.93 -10.31
CA VAL A 191 -13.60 -5.35 -10.05
C VAL A 191 -14.82 -5.55 -9.14
N ALA A 192 -15.55 -6.64 -9.37
CA ALA A 192 -16.59 -7.11 -8.46
C ALA A 192 -16.01 -8.11 -7.45
N LEU A 193 -16.21 -7.84 -6.16
CA LEU A 193 -15.68 -8.64 -5.06
C LEU A 193 -16.80 -9.18 -4.16
N SER A 194 -16.84 -10.49 -3.95
CA SER A 194 -17.79 -11.14 -3.03
C SER A 194 -17.48 -10.82 -1.57
N ILE A 195 -18.43 -10.20 -0.87
CA ILE A 195 -18.31 -9.83 0.54
C ILE A 195 -19.42 -10.46 1.39
N THR A 196 -19.19 -10.54 2.71
CA THR A 196 -20.16 -11.13 3.65
C THR A 196 -21.31 -10.15 3.94
N THR A 197 -22.55 -10.63 3.82
CA THR A 197 -23.78 -9.82 3.88
C THR A 197 -24.11 -9.22 5.25
N ARG A 198 -23.33 -9.54 6.30
CA ARG A 198 -23.59 -9.05 7.66
C ARG A 198 -23.09 -7.64 7.95
N LEU A 199 -22.44 -6.99 7.00
CA LEU A 199 -21.98 -5.62 7.14
C LEU A 199 -22.66 -4.78 6.07
N SER A 200 -23.56 -3.91 6.51
CA SER A 200 -23.98 -2.76 5.72
C SER A 200 -22.73 -2.04 5.21
N ILE A 201 -22.78 -1.45 4.01
CA ILE A 201 -21.67 -0.70 3.40
C ILE A 201 -21.04 0.31 4.41
N VAL A 202 -21.84 0.86 5.31
CA VAL A 202 -21.44 1.76 6.42
C VAL A 202 -20.56 1.09 7.48
N ALA A 203 -20.65 -0.23 7.65
CA ALA A 203 -19.87 -1.00 8.61
C ALA A 203 -18.58 -1.59 8.01
N LEU A 204 -18.48 -1.72 6.68
CA LEU A 204 -17.19 -1.97 6.01
C LEU A 204 -16.21 -0.81 6.28
N ILE A 205 -16.70 0.44 6.27
CA ILE A 205 -15.94 1.65 6.60
C ILE A 205 -15.36 1.60 8.04
N LYS A 206 -16.07 0.95 8.98
CA LYS A 206 -15.68 0.87 10.41
C LYS A 206 -14.84 -0.35 10.77
N LEU A 207 -14.92 -1.45 10.03
CA LEU A 207 -14.19 -2.69 10.34
C LEU A 207 -12.68 -2.59 10.18
N PHE A 208 -12.20 -1.57 9.48
CA PHE A 208 -10.79 -1.36 9.25
C PHE A 208 -10.09 -0.47 10.30
N SER A 209 -10.83 -0.02 11.32
CA SER A 209 -10.33 0.84 12.41
C SER A 209 -10.00 0.09 13.71
N VAL A 210 -9.68 -1.22 13.65
CA VAL A 210 -9.26 -2.00 14.83
C VAL A 210 -7.97 -2.76 14.54
#